data_AF-A0A5R2N0D6-F1
#
_entry.id   AF-A0A5R2N0D6-F1
#
_cell.length_a   1.000
_cell.length_b   1.000
_cell.length_c   1.000
_cell.angle_alpha   90.00
_cell.angle_beta   90.00
_cell.angle_gamma   90.00
#
_symmetry.space_group_name_H-M   'P 1'
#
loop_
_entity.id
_entity.type
_entity.pdbx_description
1 polymer ?
#
loop_
_entity_poly.entity_id
_entity_poly.type
_entity_poly.pdbx_seq_one_letter_code
_entity_poly.pdbx_strand_id
1 'polypeptide(L)'
;MMTAAGTVPAAKVFIMGVGVAGLQAIATARRLGAVVTATDVRPAAKEQVASLGAKFLAVEDEEFKAAETAGGYAKEMSREYQAKQAALTAEHIAKQDIVITTALIPGRPAPKLVSAA
;
A
#
# COMPACT_ATOMS: atom_id res chain seq x y z
N MET A 1 11.29 -8.38 18.71
CA MET A 1 11.19 -8.80 20.12
C MET A 1 12.55 -9.30 20.57
N MET A 2 13.05 -8.83 21.71
CA MET A 2 14.28 -9.37 22.32
C MET A 2 13.88 -10.41 23.36
N THR A 3 14.54 -11.57 23.33
CA THR A 3 14.34 -12.68 24.26
C THR A 3 15.70 -13.16 24.77
N ALA A 4 15.72 -14.08 25.72
CA ALA A 4 16.95 -14.73 26.18
C ALA A 4 17.69 -15.47 25.04
N ALA A 5 16.97 -15.91 24.00
CA ALA A 5 17.55 -16.60 22.84
C ALA A 5 18.06 -15.64 21.74
N GLY A 6 17.87 -14.33 21.89
CA GLY A 6 18.27 -13.32 20.92
C GLY A 6 17.10 -12.45 20.42
N THR A 7 17.37 -11.69 19.35
CA THR A 7 16.46 -10.69 18.80
C THR A 7 15.80 -11.19 17.52
N VAL A 8 14.47 -11.20 17.51
CA VAL A 8 13.66 -11.47 16.32
C VAL A 8 13.17 -10.13 15.76
N PRO A 9 13.48 -9.78 14.49
CA PRO A 9 12.96 -8.56 13.87
C PRO A 9 11.44 -8.64 13.70
N ALA A 10 10.78 -7.48 13.65
CA ALA A 10 9.36 -7.41 13.34
C ALA A 10 9.10 -7.81 11.88
N ALA A 11 7.96 -8.46 11.64
CA ALA A 11 7.50 -8.73 10.28
C ALA A 11 7.23 -7.43 9.51
N LYS A 12 7.53 -7.43 8.22
CA LYS A 12 7.27 -6.34 7.27
C LYS A 12 6.00 -6.66 6.49
N VAL A 13 5.00 -5.82 6.64
CA VAL A 13 3.69 -5.97 5.98
C VAL A 13 3.49 -4.83 4.99
N PHE A 14 3.16 -5.18 3.76
CA PHE A 14 2.86 -4.22 2.70
C PHE A 14 1.41 -4.32 2.26
N ILE A 15 0.72 -3.18 2.24
CA ILE A 15 -0.72 -3.10 1.95
C ILE A 15 -0.93 -2.30 0.67
N MET A 16 -1.59 -2.91 -0.31
CA MET A 16 -1.82 -2.34 -1.64
C MET A 16 -3.30 -2.00 -1.81
N GLY A 17 -3.63 -0.72 -1.62
CA GLY A 17 -4.99 -0.19 -1.52
C GLY A 17 -5.33 0.16 -0.07
N VAL A 18 -5.80 1.38 0.16
CA VAL A 18 -6.08 1.95 1.48
C VAL A 18 -7.53 2.46 1.53
N GLY A 19 -8.46 1.57 1.17
CA GLY A 19 -9.87 1.72 1.52
C GLY A 19 -10.14 1.25 2.95
N VAL A 20 -11.40 0.97 3.29
CA VAL A 20 -11.79 0.45 4.62
C VAL A 20 -11.02 -0.82 4.99
N ALA A 21 -10.94 -1.78 4.07
CA ALA A 21 -10.21 -3.03 4.29
C ALA A 21 -8.70 -2.80 4.50
N GLY A 22 -8.10 -1.93 3.68
CA GLY A 22 -6.67 -1.60 3.77
C GLY A 22 -6.32 -0.88 5.08
N LEU A 23 -7.11 0.12 5.49
CA LEU A 23 -6.92 0.82 6.77
C LEU A 23 -7.03 -0.14 7.96
N GLN A 24 -7.99 -1.07 7.92
CA GLN A 24 -8.14 -2.04 8.99
C GLN A 24 -6.99 -3.05 9.03
N ALA A 25 -6.49 -3.45 7.85
CA ALA A 25 -5.29 -4.27 7.75
C ALA A 25 -4.07 -3.54 8.32
N ILE A 26 -3.90 -2.23 8.06
CA ILE A 26 -2.82 -1.41 8.62
C ILE A 26 -2.93 -1.41 10.14
N ALA A 27 -4.08 -1.03 10.69
CA ALA A 27 -4.28 -0.92 12.14
C ALA A 27 -4.02 -2.26 12.84
N THR A 28 -4.52 -3.36 12.26
CA THR A 28 -4.34 -4.71 12.81
C THR A 28 -2.88 -5.14 12.79
N ALA A 29 -2.18 -5.00 11.65
CA ALA A 29 -0.78 -5.38 11.52
C ALA A 29 0.11 -4.54 12.45
N ARG A 30 -0.16 -3.23 12.58
CA ARG A 30 0.52 -2.35 13.54
C ARG A 30 0.29 -2.80 14.99
N ARG A 31 -0.93 -3.16 15.36
CA ARG A 31 -1.25 -3.68 16.71
C ARG A 31 -0.51 -4.98 17.03
N LEU A 32 -0.24 -5.80 16.00
CA LEU A 32 0.57 -7.02 16.12
C LEU A 32 2.09 -6.74 16.15
N GLY A 33 2.53 -5.48 16.06
CA GLY A 33 3.93 -5.08 16.14
C GLY A 33 4.68 -5.11 14.82
N ALA A 34 3.99 -5.24 13.69
CA ALA A 34 4.62 -5.23 12.37
C ALA A 34 5.12 -3.84 11.94
N VAL A 35 6.15 -3.82 11.12
CA VAL A 35 6.53 -2.64 10.34
C VAL A 35 5.64 -2.60 9.11
N VAL A 36 4.75 -1.62 9.04
CA VAL A 36 3.74 -1.54 7.99
C VAL A 36 4.07 -0.43 7.00
N THR A 37 3.98 -0.78 5.72
CA THR A 37 4.03 0.14 4.59
C THR A 37 2.75 -0.01 3.77
N ALA A 38 2.30 1.05 3.11
CA ALA A 38 1.08 0.98 2.32
C ALA A 38 1.15 1.87 1.09
N THR A 39 0.45 1.49 0.03
CA THR A 39 0.33 2.28 -1.21
C THR A 39 -1.14 2.40 -1.60
N ASP A 40 -1.53 3.56 -2.11
CA ASP A 40 -2.83 3.85 -2.72
C ASP A 40 -2.59 4.89 -3.81
N VAL A 41 -3.46 4.97 -4.80
CA VAL A 41 -3.35 5.98 -5.86
C VAL A 41 -3.94 7.32 -5.45
N ARG A 42 -4.74 7.38 -4.37
CA ARG A 42 -5.39 8.61 -3.89
C ARG A 42 -4.47 9.38 -2.93
N PRO A 43 -4.30 10.70 -3.11
CA PRO A 43 -3.56 11.55 -2.17
C PRO A 43 -4.10 11.52 -0.74
N ALA A 44 -5.42 11.49 -0.57
CA ALA A 44 -6.06 11.48 0.75
C ALA A 44 -5.64 10.27 1.61
N ALA A 45 -5.28 9.14 0.97
CA ALA A 45 -4.81 7.96 1.67
C ALA A 45 -3.47 8.20 2.40
N LYS A 46 -2.62 9.12 1.92
CA LYS A 46 -1.31 9.39 2.53
C LYS A 46 -1.42 9.79 3.99
N GLU A 47 -2.32 10.72 4.30
CA GLU A 47 -2.55 11.19 5.66
C GLU A 47 -3.18 10.10 6.53
N GLN A 48 -4.12 9.32 5.98
CA GLN A 48 -4.76 8.21 6.68
C GLN A 48 -3.78 7.08 7.02
N VAL A 49 -2.83 6.77 6.13
CA VAL A 49 -1.76 5.79 6.39
C VAL A 49 -0.84 6.30 7.51
N ALA A 50 -0.47 7.58 7.44
CA ALA A 50 0.41 8.20 8.43
C ALA A 50 -0.24 8.25 9.83
N SER A 51 -1.54 8.54 9.92
CA SER A 51 -2.26 8.59 11.20
C SER A 51 -2.33 7.23 11.91
N LEU A 52 -2.24 6.13 11.16
CA LEU A 52 -2.13 4.77 11.69
C LEU A 52 -0.67 4.32 11.95
N GLY A 53 0.31 5.19 11.74
CA GLY A 53 1.73 4.92 12.00
C GLY A 53 2.41 4.03 10.96
N ALA A 54 1.83 3.88 9.76
CA ALA A 54 2.45 3.20 8.63
C ALA A 54 3.16 4.20 7.71
N LYS A 55 4.07 3.71 6.85
CA LYS A 55 4.75 4.55 5.85
C LYS A 55 4.03 4.44 4.50
N PHE A 56 3.73 5.58 3.91
CA PHE A 56 3.12 5.65 2.58
C PHE A 56 4.19 5.51 1.48
N LEU A 57 3.93 4.63 0.52
CA LEU A 57 4.77 4.38 -0.65
C LEU A 57 3.99 4.81 -1.91
N ALA A 58 4.48 5.79 -2.63
CA ALA A 58 3.88 6.24 -3.88
C ALA A 58 4.93 6.90 -4.79
N VAL A 59 4.63 6.89 -6.08
CA VAL A 59 5.26 7.81 -7.04
C VAL A 59 4.59 9.17 -6.87
N GLU A 60 5.32 10.15 -6.34
CA GLU A 60 4.81 11.50 -6.10
C GLU A 60 4.99 12.37 -7.35
N ASP A 61 4.03 12.29 -8.29
CA ASP A 61 3.97 13.16 -9.47
C ASP A 61 2.66 13.97 -9.52
N GLU A 62 2.50 14.81 -10.55
CA GLU A 62 1.27 15.63 -10.70
C GLU A 62 0.04 14.76 -10.96
N GLU A 63 0.19 13.60 -11.58
CA GLU A 63 -0.92 12.69 -11.86
C GLU A 63 -1.46 12.09 -10.56
N PHE A 64 -0.58 11.73 -9.63
CA PHE A 64 -0.97 11.31 -8.28
C PHE A 64 -1.85 12.35 -7.58
N LYS A 65 -1.52 13.65 -7.69
CA LYS A 65 -2.32 14.72 -7.07
C LYS A 65 -3.74 14.83 -7.64
N ALA A 66 -3.98 14.36 -8.87
CA ALA A 66 -5.27 14.43 -9.55
C ALA A 66 -6.03 13.07 -9.62
N ALA A 67 -5.48 12.03 -9.00
CA ALA A 67 -5.92 10.64 -9.08
C ALA A 67 -7.25 10.34 -8.36
N GLU A 68 -7.83 11.34 -7.67
CA GLU A 68 -9.09 11.21 -6.94
C GLU A 68 -10.25 11.85 -7.72
N THR A 69 -11.40 11.17 -7.71
CA THR A 69 -12.68 11.70 -8.22
C THR A 69 -13.33 12.62 -7.19
N ALA A 70 -14.32 13.42 -7.62
CA ALA A 70 -15.11 14.23 -6.69
C ALA A 70 -15.82 13.42 -5.59
N GLY A 71 -16.05 12.12 -5.82
CA GLY A 71 -16.64 11.19 -4.85
C GLY A 71 -15.63 10.44 -3.97
N GLY A 72 -14.34 10.76 -4.02
CA GLY A 72 -13.29 10.12 -3.20
C GLY A 72 -12.78 8.76 -3.70
N TYR A 73 -13.24 8.32 -4.87
CA TYR A 73 -12.76 7.11 -5.54
C TYR A 73 -11.53 7.38 -6.41
N ALA A 74 -10.72 6.34 -6.59
CA ALA A 74 -9.59 6.34 -7.50
C ALA A 74 -10.04 6.44 -8.97
N LYS A 75 -9.27 7.21 -9.76
CA LYS A 75 -9.32 7.17 -11.23
C LYS A 75 -8.32 6.13 -11.75
N GLU A 76 -8.54 5.67 -12.97
CA GLU A 76 -7.54 4.89 -13.67
C GLU A 76 -6.37 5.79 -14.06
N MET A 77 -5.16 5.39 -13.66
CA MET A 77 -3.92 6.12 -13.93
C MET A 77 -3.39 5.80 -15.34
N SER A 78 -2.56 6.68 -15.88
CA SER A 78 -1.87 6.49 -17.15
C SER A 78 -0.98 5.24 -17.14
N ARG A 79 -0.70 4.68 -18.32
CA ARG A 79 0.21 3.53 -18.45
C ARG A 79 1.62 3.84 -17.96
N GLU A 80 2.06 5.09 -18.11
CA GLU A 80 3.38 5.53 -17.64
C GLU A 80 3.45 5.53 -16.10
N TYR A 81 2.43 6.08 -15.45
CA TYR A 81 2.30 6.02 -13.98
C TYR A 81 2.24 4.57 -13.50
N GLN A 82 1.41 3.74 -14.14
CA GLN A 82 1.28 2.33 -13.79
C GLN A 82 2.62 1.59 -13.91
N ALA A 83 3.44 1.89 -14.92
CA ALA A 83 4.77 1.28 -15.07
C ALA A 83 5.75 1.72 -13.97
N LYS A 84 5.78 3.02 -13.64
CA LYS A 84 6.61 3.55 -12.54
C LYS A 84 6.20 2.95 -11.19
N GLN A 85 4.89 2.92 -10.93
CA GLN A 85 4.32 2.34 -9.74
C GLN A 85 4.63 0.84 -9.65
N ALA A 86 4.45 0.09 -10.75
CA ALA A 86 4.75 -1.34 -10.79
C ALA A 86 6.22 -1.63 -10.47
N ALA A 87 7.15 -0.86 -11.02
CA ALA A 87 8.58 -0.98 -10.72
C ALA A 87 8.88 -0.72 -9.24
N LEU A 88 8.33 0.37 -8.69
CA LEU A 88 8.46 0.72 -7.26
C LEU A 88 7.91 -0.39 -6.36
N THR A 89 6.72 -0.91 -6.68
CA THR A 89 6.08 -1.95 -5.88
C THR A 89 6.80 -3.29 -6.02
N ALA A 90 7.32 -3.63 -7.20
CA ALA A 90 8.04 -4.88 -7.39
C ALA A 90 9.32 -4.94 -6.55
N GLU A 91 10.11 -3.86 -6.55
CA GLU A 91 11.31 -3.77 -5.72
C GLU A 91 10.97 -3.82 -4.23
N HIS A 92 9.86 -3.19 -3.84
CA HIS A 92 9.42 -3.16 -2.45
C HIS A 92 8.90 -4.53 -1.98
N ILE A 93 8.07 -5.21 -2.78
CA ILE A 93 7.48 -6.52 -2.51
C ILE A 93 8.56 -7.55 -2.18
N ALA A 94 9.68 -7.54 -2.91
CA ALA A 94 10.81 -8.47 -2.68
C ALA A 94 11.41 -8.40 -1.27
N LYS A 95 11.13 -7.34 -0.51
CA LYS A 95 11.67 -7.09 0.84
C LYS A 95 10.63 -7.32 1.95
N GLN A 96 9.41 -7.77 1.61
CA GLN A 96 8.28 -7.92 2.55
C GLN A 96 8.04 -9.38 2.93
N ASP A 97 7.53 -9.59 4.14
CA ASP A 97 7.13 -10.92 4.62
C ASP A 97 5.67 -11.23 4.27
N ILE A 98 4.81 -10.20 4.26
CA ILE A 98 3.37 -10.32 3.98
C ILE A 98 2.93 -9.19 3.03
N VAL A 99 2.14 -9.54 2.02
CA VAL A 99 1.49 -8.58 1.10
C VAL A 99 -0.02 -8.76 1.17
N ILE A 100 -0.76 -7.67 1.36
CA ILE A 100 -2.23 -7.64 1.39
C ILE A 100 -2.72 -6.72 0.27
N THR A 101 -3.46 -7.27 -0.70
CA THR A 101 -4.00 -6.51 -1.83
C THR A 101 -5.50 -6.24 -1.64
N THR A 102 -5.88 -4.97 -1.60
CA THR A 102 -7.28 -4.53 -1.48
C THR A 102 -7.65 -3.45 -2.50
N ALA A 103 -6.84 -3.24 -3.53
CA ALA A 103 -7.10 -2.25 -4.58
C ALA A 103 -8.26 -2.72 -5.48
N LEU A 104 -9.30 -1.89 -5.57
CA LEU A 104 -10.46 -2.13 -6.44
C LEU A 104 -11.05 -0.81 -6.90
N ILE A 105 -11.31 -0.69 -8.21
CA ILE A 105 -12.09 0.41 -8.79
C ILE A 105 -13.51 -0.12 -9.06
N PRO A 106 -14.57 0.53 -8.55
CA PRO A 106 -15.95 0.08 -8.78
C PRO A 106 -16.28 -0.11 -10.27
N GLY A 107 -16.95 -1.22 -10.58
CA GLY A 107 -17.39 -1.54 -11.95
C GLY A 107 -16.27 -2.03 -12.88
N ARG A 108 -15.07 -2.31 -12.36
CA ARG A 108 -13.93 -2.80 -13.14
C ARG A 108 -13.31 -4.06 -12.53
N PRO A 109 -12.65 -4.90 -13.34
CA PRO A 109 -11.81 -5.97 -12.82
C PRO A 109 -10.74 -5.41 -11.88
N ALA A 110 -10.40 -6.17 -10.83
CA ALA A 110 -9.31 -5.79 -9.94
C ALA A 110 -7.98 -5.73 -10.74
N PRO A 111 -7.12 -4.73 -10.48
CA PRO A 111 -5.85 -4.60 -11.18
C PRO A 111 -4.89 -5.73 -10.80
N LYS A 112 -4.13 -6.22 -11.77
CA LYS A 112 -3.03 -7.18 -11.53
C LYS A 112 -1.80 -6.43 -11.01
N LEU A 113 -1.65 -6.38 -9.69
CA LEU A 113 -0.56 -5.66 -9.02
C LEU A 113 0.66 -6.53 -8.68
N VAL A 114 0.47 -7.85 -8.60
CA VAL A 114 1.51 -8.83 -8.27
C VAL A 114 1.61 -9.83 -9.40
N SER A 115 2.79 -9.95 -10.01
CA SER A 115 3.08 -10.95 -11.05
C SER A 115 3.64 -12.23 -10.44
N ALA A 116 3.58 -13.33 -11.19
CA ALA A 116 4.37 -14.51 -10.87
C ALA A 116 5.87 -14.18 -10.92
N ALA A 117 6.66 -14.94 -10.15
CA ALA A 117 8.12 -14.89 -10.16
C ALA A 117 8.69 -15.49 -11.45
#